data_AF-A0A6H1R3V2-F1
#
_entry.id   AF-A0A6H1R3V2-F1
#
_cell.length_a   1.000
_cell.length_b   1.000
_cell.length_c   1.000
_cell.angle_alpha   90.00
_cell.angle_beta   90.00
_cell.angle_gamma   90.00
#
_symmetry.space_group_name_H-M   'P 1'
#
loop_
_entity.id
_entity.type
_entity.pdbx_description
1 polymer ?
#
loop_
_entity_poly.entity_id
_entity_poly.type
_entity_poly.pdbx_seq_one_letter_code
_entity_poly.pdbx_strand_id
1 'polypeptide(L)'
;MEIRSKTAVVLAALGTLTAGASVAAATAWAGPPLHVEVGEARCLRTADLPIVGKFLKDAVGQEDLTTVRLTFRSATNARQAVSYSVAVDGNVRASGSVSGGGVSINSVTVANNGSSRLIVTTGPTVVIDRTITGHC
;
A
#
# COMPACT_ATOMS: atom_id res chain seq x y z
N MET A 1 12.99 -61.94 -19.78
CA MET A 1 12.05 -62.57 -20.73
C MET A 1 10.74 -62.74 -19.98
N GLU A 2 9.62 -62.24 -20.55
CA GLU A 2 8.21 -62.30 -20.06
C GLU A 2 7.90 -61.60 -18.73
N ILE A 3 7.09 -60.54 -18.59
CA ILE A 3 5.74 -60.17 -19.08
C ILE A 3 4.69 -61.26 -18.84
N ARG A 4 3.86 -61.09 -17.79
CA ARG A 4 2.39 -61.10 -17.91
C ARG A 4 1.71 -60.66 -16.60
N SER A 5 0.92 -59.61 -16.75
CA SER A 5 -0.03 -59.05 -15.79
C SER A 5 -1.05 -60.08 -15.30
N LYS A 6 -1.47 -59.95 -14.04
CA LYS A 6 -2.85 -60.28 -13.67
C LYS A 6 -3.38 -59.29 -12.64
N THR A 7 -4.42 -58.63 -13.11
CA THR A 7 -5.21 -57.56 -12.53
C THR A 7 -5.90 -57.99 -11.23
N ALA A 8 -5.82 -57.17 -10.19
CA ALA A 8 -6.84 -57.10 -9.15
C ALA A 8 -7.10 -55.63 -8.84
N VAL A 9 -8.16 -55.13 -9.48
CA VAL A 9 -8.81 -53.86 -9.15
C VAL A 9 -9.43 -54.04 -7.76
N VAL A 10 -8.96 -53.30 -6.77
CA VAL A 10 -9.70 -53.08 -5.52
C VAL A 10 -10.05 -51.61 -5.46
N LEU A 11 -11.19 -51.28 -6.07
CA LEU A 11 -11.97 -50.10 -5.74
C LEU A 11 -12.68 -50.39 -4.42
N ALA A 12 -12.32 -49.66 -3.35
CA ALA A 12 -13.26 -49.07 -2.40
C ALA A 12 -12.53 -48.77 -1.07
N ALA A 13 -12.28 -47.48 -0.81
CA ALA A 13 -12.87 -46.81 0.35
C ALA A 13 -12.50 -45.33 0.28
N LEU A 14 -13.53 -44.50 0.10
CA LEU A 14 -13.47 -43.06 0.29
C LEU A 14 -13.05 -42.76 1.74
N GLY A 15 -11.92 -42.07 1.88
CA GLY A 15 -11.44 -41.49 3.13
C GLY A 15 -10.62 -40.24 2.81
N THR A 16 -11.33 -39.18 2.43
CA THR A 16 -10.94 -37.75 2.48
C THR A 16 -9.47 -37.37 2.21
N LEU A 17 -9.25 -36.83 1.00
CA LEU A 17 -8.48 -35.61 0.66
C LEU A 17 -7.85 -34.87 1.87
N THR A 18 -6.60 -34.41 1.90
CA THR A 18 -5.64 -34.04 0.85
C THR A 18 -4.28 -33.78 1.51
N ALA A 19 -3.25 -34.30 0.86
CA ALA A 19 -1.99 -33.64 0.55
C ALA A 19 -1.59 -32.36 1.32
N GLY A 20 -0.32 -32.33 1.69
CA GLY A 20 0.44 -31.10 1.54
C GLY A 20 1.44 -30.87 2.64
N ALA A 21 2.69 -31.23 2.36
CA ALA A 21 3.86 -30.72 3.06
C ALA A 21 3.71 -29.21 3.31
N SER A 22 3.54 -28.82 4.57
CA SER A 22 3.75 -27.44 4.98
C SER A 22 5.26 -27.28 5.15
N VAL A 23 5.96 -27.11 4.02
CA VAL A 23 7.27 -26.48 4.00
C VAL A 23 7.02 -25.06 4.51
N ALA A 24 7.30 -24.83 5.78
CA ALA A 24 7.42 -23.50 6.33
C ALA A 24 8.63 -22.86 5.65
N ALA A 25 8.39 -22.27 4.47
CA ALA A 25 9.34 -21.40 3.83
C ALA A 25 9.59 -20.24 4.79
N ALA A 26 10.76 -20.25 5.42
CA ALA A 26 11.30 -19.09 6.07
C ALA A 26 11.44 -18.02 4.99
N THR A 27 10.41 -17.18 4.86
CA THR A 27 10.48 -15.93 4.11
C THR A 27 11.58 -15.13 4.77
N ALA A 28 12.75 -15.10 4.12
CA ALA A 28 13.75 -14.08 4.37
C ALA A 28 13.00 -12.75 4.42
N TRP A 29 13.05 -12.07 5.56
CA TRP A 29 12.49 -10.74 5.71
C TRP A 29 13.34 -9.79 4.86
N ALA A 30 13.13 -9.84 3.55
CA ALA A 30 13.40 -8.73 2.68
C ALA A 30 12.59 -7.56 3.27
N GLY A 31 13.26 -6.46 3.58
CA GLY A 31 12.60 -5.25 4.10
C GLY A 31 11.42 -4.83 3.20
N PRO A 32 10.58 -3.90 3.68
CA PRO A 32 9.39 -3.50 2.95
C PRO A 32 9.73 -3.19 1.49
N PRO A 33 8.95 -3.71 0.51
CA PRO A 33 9.26 -3.57 -0.92
C PRO A 33 9.16 -2.12 -1.45
N LEU A 34 8.95 -1.16 -0.55
CA LEU A 34 8.67 0.23 -0.83
C LEU A 34 9.45 1.13 0.11
N HIS A 35 10.22 2.07 -0.46
CA HIS A 35 10.79 3.19 0.27
C HIS A 35 9.85 4.38 0.17
N VAL A 36 9.57 5.00 1.32
CA VAL A 36 8.63 6.13 1.42
C VAL A 36 9.34 7.29 2.09
N GLU A 37 9.48 8.39 1.35
CA GLU A 37 9.97 9.66 1.87
C GLU A 37 8.78 10.57 2.17
N VAL A 38 8.64 10.94 3.43
CA VAL A 38 7.64 11.92 3.88
C VAL A 38 8.30 13.29 3.86
N GLY A 39 7.85 14.15 2.93
CA GLY A 39 8.29 15.52 2.82
C GLY A 39 7.67 16.42 3.89
N GLU A 40 8.04 17.69 3.85
CA GLU A 40 7.52 18.70 4.77
C GLU A 40 6.06 19.03 4.47
N ALA A 41 5.33 19.40 5.52
CA ALA A 41 4.00 19.97 5.42
C ALA A 41 4.08 21.34 4.72
N ARG A 42 3.24 21.56 3.70
CA ARG A 42 3.17 22.80 2.93
C ARG A 42 1.75 23.33 2.89
N CYS A 43 1.64 24.65 2.94
CA CYS A 43 0.38 25.34 2.78
C CYS A 43 0.08 25.50 1.28
N LEU A 44 -0.99 24.84 0.84
CA LEU A 44 -1.58 25.08 -0.46
C LEU A 44 -2.75 26.03 -0.30
N ARG A 45 -2.65 27.17 -0.99
CA ARG A 45 -3.79 28.08 -1.11
C ARG A 45 -4.80 27.43 -2.02
N THR A 46 -6.06 27.46 -1.63
CA THR A 46 -7.19 26.94 -2.41
C THR A 46 -7.31 27.62 -3.78
N ALA A 47 -6.73 28.82 -3.95
CA ALA A 47 -6.61 29.51 -5.23
C ALA A 47 -5.64 28.84 -6.24
N ASP A 48 -4.72 28.01 -5.76
CA ASP A 48 -3.70 27.30 -6.56
C ASP A 48 -4.17 25.88 -6.98
N LEU A 49 -5.33 25.44 -6.47
CA LEU A 49 -5.90 24.15 -6.84
C LEU A 49 -6.59 24.22 -8.22
N PRO A 50 -6.41 23.22 -9.09
CA PRO A 50 -7.09 23.16 -10.38
C PRO A 50 -8.61 23.16 -10.21
N ILE A 51 -9.35 23.72 -11.19
CA ILE A 51 -10.79 24.06 -11.19
C ILE A 51 -11.74 22.93 -10.69
N VAL A 52 -11.31 21.68 -10.73
CA VAL A 52 -12.02 20.53 -10.12
C VAL A 52 -12.20 20.69 -8.59
N GLY A 53 -11.42 21.57 -7.96
CA GLY A 53 -11.51 21.97 -6.56
C GLY A 53 -12.69 22.88 -6.20
N LYS A 54 -13.60 23.21 -7.13
CA LYS A 54 -14.81 23.98 -6.79
C LYS A 54 -15.72 23.24 -5.79
N PHE A 55 -15.77 21.91 -5.84
CA PHE A 55 -16.48 21.10 -4.83
C PHE A 55 -15.72 21.00 -3.50
N LEU A 56 -14.40 21.13 -3.50
CA LEU A 56 -13.59 21.20 -2.28
C LEU A 56 -13.67 22.58 -1.62
N LYS A 57 -13.80 23.66 -2.41
CA LYS A 57 -14.04 25.03 -1.92
C LYS A 57 -15.26 25.13 -1.00
N ASP A 58 -16.34 24.44 -1.35
CA ASP A 58 -17.58 24.47 -0.57
C ASP A 58 -17.55 23.50 0.63
N ALA A 59 -16.73 22.45 0.57
CA ALA A 59 -16.65 21.42 1.63
C ALA A 59 -15.62 21.74 2.73
N VAL A 60 -14.55 22.48 2.42
CA VAL A 60 -13.41 22.70 3.33
C VAL A 60 -13.26 24.17 3.75
N GLY A 61 -14.15 25.05 3.29
CA GLY A 61 -14.03 26.49 3.55
C GLY A 61 -12.88 27.14 2.77
N GLN A 62 -12.84 28.47 2.77
CA GLN A 62 -11.78 29.28 2.15
C GLN A 62 -10.44 29.23 2.93
N GLU A 63 -10.13 28.12 3.58
CA GLU A 63 -8.97 28.02 4.47
C GLU A 63 -7.76 27.41 3.74
N ASP A 64 -6.56 27.83 4.16
CA ASP A 64 -5.31 27.27 3.67
C ASP A 64 -5.24 25.77 4.03
N LEU A 65 -4.92 24.94 3.05
CA LEU A 65 -4.84 23.49 3.25
C LEU A 65 -3.39 23.11 3.56
N THR A 66 -3.18 22.45 4.69
CA THR A 66 -1.89 21.79 4.93
C THR A 66 -1.84 20.49 4.14
N THR A 67 -0.83 20.33 3.28
CA THR A 67 -0.59 19.10 2.52
C THR A 67 0.81 18.57 2.76
N VAL A 68 0.95 17.25 2.71
CA VAL A 68 2.23 16.55 2.89
C VAL A 68 2.56 15.82 1.61
N ARG A 69 3.74 16.08 1.06
CA ARG A 69 4.25 15.39 -0.13
C ARG A 69 4.86 14.05 0.27
N LEU A 70 4.40 12.98 -0.36
CA LEU A 70 4.88 11.62 -0.18
C LEU A 70 5.55 11.15 -1.47
N THR A 71 6.80 10.69 -1.36
CA THR A 71 7.53 10.12 -2.49
C THR A 71 7.72 8.63 -2.25
N PHE A 72 7.18 7.81 -3.14
CA PHE A 72 7.23 6.36 -3.08
C PHE A 72 8.21 5.86 -4.13
N ARG A 73 9.16 5.02 -3.72
CA ARG A 73 10.13 4.38 -4.62
C ARG A 73 10.10 2.88 -4.41
N SER A 74 10.11 2.11 -5.48
CA SER A 74 10.25 0.65 -5.36
C SER A 74 11.62 0.33 -4.75
N ALA A 75 11.65 -0.49 -3.70
CA ALA A 75 12.88 -1.08 -3.17
C ALA A 75 13.32 -2.31 -4.00
N THR A 76 12.47 -2.76 -4.93
CA THR A 76 12.70 -3.94 -5.74
C THR A 76 12.97 -3.56 -7.20
N ASN A 77 13.95 -4.23 -7.82
CA ASN A 77 14.22 -4.15 -9.26
C ASN A 77 13.35 -5.13 -10.07
N ALA A 78 12.49 -5.90 -9.40
CA ALA A 78 11.57 -6.80 -10.07
C ALA A 78 10.54 -5.97 -10.85
N ARG A 79 10.13 -6.43 -12.03
CA ARG A 79 8.99 -5.86 -12.79
C ARG A 79 7.64 -5.98 -12.06
N GLN A 80 7.64 -6.32 -10.76
CA GLN A 80 6.47 -6.43 -9.93
C GLN A 80 6.02 -5.03 -9.50
N ALA A 81 4.71 -4.80 -9.58
CA ALA A 81 4.08 -3.61 -9.05
C ALA A 81 3.82 -3.80 -7.56
N VAL A 82 4.28 -2.85 -6.75
CA VAL A 82 4.07 -2.81 -5.31
C VAL A 82 2.95 -1.82 -5.03
N SER A 83 1.79 -2.32 -4.61
CA SER A 83 0.65 -1.49 -4.24
C SER A 83 0.85 -0.85 -2.87
N TYR A 84 0.35 0.37 -2.72
CA TYR A 84 0.38 1.12 -1.46
C TYR A 84 -0.95 1.82 -1.19
N SER A 85 -1.24 2.03 0.09
CA SER A 85 -2.36 2.83 0.57
C SER A 85 -1.89 3.81 1.64
N VAL A 86 -2.43 5.02 1.60
CA VAL A 86 -2.13 6.12 2.52
C VAL A 86 -3.40 6.47 3.27
N ALA A 87 -3.36 6.32 4.59
CA ALA A 87 -4.40 6.74 5.50
C ALA A 87 -3.95 7.94 6.34
N VAL A 88 -4.87 8.89 6.53
CA VAL A 88 -4.71 10.02 7.44
C VAL A 88 -5.86 9.97 8.43
N ASP A 89 -5.55 9.85 9.73
CA ASP A 89 -6.53 9.72 10.81
C ASP A 89 -7.55 8.59 10.56
N GLY A 90 -7.05 7.45 10.08
CA GLY A 90 -7.84 6.25 9.78
C GLY A 90 -8.61 6.29 8.45
N ASN A 91 -8.63 7.43 7.76
CA ASN A 91 -9.31 7.58 6.47
C ASN A 91 -8.33 7.42 5.32
N VAL A 92 -8.62 6.52 4.37
CA VAL A 92 -7.79 6.35 3.17
C VAL A 92 -7.93 7.59 2.29
N ARG A 93 -6.82 8.29 2.06
CA ARG A 93 -6.75 9.53 1.27
C ARG A 93 -6.14 9.30 -0.11
N ALA A 94 -5.25 8.34 -0.24
CA ALA A 94 -4.60 8.02 -1.51
C ALA A 94 -4.24 6.53 -1.57
N SER A 95 -4.21 5.98 -2.78
CA SER A 95 -3.73 4.63 -3.06
C SER A 95 -3.11 4.59 -4.44
N GLY A 96 -2.16 3.68 -4.65
CA GLY A 96 -1.50 3.53 -5.95
C GLY A 96 -0.60 2.31 -5.99
N SER A 97 0.21 2.23 -7.04
CA SER A 97 1.21 1.17 -7.19
C SER A 97 2.49 1.72 -7.80
N VAL A 98 3.63 1.21 -7.36
CA VAL A 98 4.95 1.55 -7.90
C VAL A 98 5.58 0.30 -8.51
N SER A 99 5.88 0.34 -9.80
CA SER A 99 6.58 -0.73 -10.52
C SER A 99 8.09 -0.67 -10.25
N GLY A 100 8.81 -1.76 -10.48
CA GLY A 100 10.27 -1.83 -10.32
C GLY A 100 11.03 -0.66 -10.95
N GLY A 101 11.88 0.00 -10.16
CA GLY A 101 12.62 1.21 -10.54
C GLY A 101 11.78 2.49 -10.69
N GLY A 102 10.46 2.42 -10.49
CA GLY A 102 9.54 3.54 -10.60
C GLY A 102 9.54 4.45 -9.36
N VAL A 103 9.09 5.68 -9.57
CA VAL A 103 8.81 6.67 -8.53
C VAL A 103 7.38 7.15 -8.68
N SER A 104 6.63 7.19 -7.58
CA SER A 104 5.31 7.81 -7.52
C SER A 104 5.35 8.94 -6.49
N ILE A 105 4.74 10.07 -6.83
CA ILE A 105 4.64 11.22 -5.94
C ILE A 105 3.16 11.44 -5.68
N ASN A 106 2.78 11.55 -4.42
CA ASN A 106 1.41 11.81 -4.01
C ASN A 106 1.42 12.93 -2.97
N SER A 107 0.32 13.68 -2.90
CA SER A 107 0.15 14.75 -1.91
C SER A 107 -1.15 14.49 -1.18
N VAL A 108 -1.09 14.44 0.15
CA VAL A 108 -2.27 14.20 0.99
C VAL A 108 -2.52 15.40 1.88
N THR A 109 -3.79 15.75 2.04
CA THR A 109 -4.22 16.80 2.97
C THR A 109 -4.24 16.26 4.40
N VAL A 110 -3.72 17.04 5.34
CA VAL A 110 -3.75 16.77 6.78
C VAL A 110 -4.52 17.87 7.50
N ALA A 111 -4.90 17.65 8.76
CA ALA A 111 -5.58 18.66 9.55
C ALA A 111 -4.73 19.94 9.63
N ASN A 112 -5.35 21.10 9.39
CA ASN A 112 -4.70 22.37 9.61
C ASN A 112 -4.67 22.68 11.12
N ASN A 113 -3.54 23.20 11.60
CA ASN A 113 -3.29 23.56 13.00
C ASN A 113 -3.54 22.41 14.00
N GLY A 114 -3.33 21.18 13.54
CA GLY A 114 -3.56 19.96 14.30
C GLY A 114 -2.55 18.87 13.97
N SER A 115 -2.52 17.85 14.81
CA SER A 115 -1.75 16.63 14.58
C SER A 115 -2.61 15.59 13.86
N SER A 116 -2.13 15.10 12.73
CA SER A 116 -2.73 14.01 11.97
C SER A 116 -1.81 12.79 11.97
N ARG A 117 -2.38 11.60 12.15
CA ARG A 117 -1.64 10.34 12.04
C ARG A 117 -1.63 9.86 10.59
N LEU A 118 -0.45 9.89 9.98
CA LEU A 118 -0.17 9.37 8.65
C LEU A 118 0.29 7.91 8.74
N ILE A 119 -0.46 7.02 8.09
CA ILE A 119 -0.10 5.61 7.98
C ILE A 119 0.03 5.25 6.50
N VAL A 120 1.16 4.66 6.12
CA VAL A 120 1.38 4.10 4.77
C VAL A 120 1.51 2.60 4.89
N THR A 121 0.71 1.88 4.11
CA THR A 121 0.70 0.42 4.06
C THR A 121 1.05 -0.09 2.67
N THR A 122 1.68 -1.26 2.63
CA THR A 122 1.87 -2.07 1.42
C THR A 122 1.41 -3.50 1.71
N GLY A 123 0.29 -3.90 1.10
CA GLY A 123 -0.41 -5.14 1.48
C GLY A 123 -0.72 -5.17 2.98
N PRO A 124 -0.32 -6.22 3.73
CA PRO A 124 -0.54 -6.31 5.17
C PRO A 124 0.48 -5.53 6.02
N THR A 125 1.50 -4.91 5.41
CA THR A 125 2.64 -4.34 6.13
C THR A 125 2.51 -2.82 6.25
N VAL A 126 2.69 -2.29 7.46
CA VAL A 126 2.84 -0.85 7.70
C VAL A 126 4.29 -0.44 7.43
N VAL A 127 4.48 0.49 6.50
CA VAL A 127 5.80 1.00 6.09
C VAL A 127 6.13 2.31 6.80
N ILE A 128 5.11 3.15 7.00
CA ILE A 128 5.21 4.42 7.73
C ILE A 128 4.05 4.50 8.71
N ASP A 129 4.34 4.92 9.93
CA ASP A 129 3.37 5.37 10.92
C ASP A 129 3.98 6.59 11.61
N ARG A 130 3.48 7.78 11.28
CA ARG A 130 4.01 9.05 11.80
C ARG A 130 2.88 10.02 12.08
N THR A 131 3.03 10.77 13.16
CA THR A 131 2.22 11.96 13.41
C THR A 131 2.84 13.14 12.69
N ILE A 132 2.06 13.82 11.86
CA ILE A 132 2.45 15.05 11.18
C ILE A 132 1.60 16.19 11.74
N THR A 133 2.26 17.27 12.13
CA THR A 133 1.56 18.49 12.56
C THR A 133 1.64 19.50 11.42
N GLY A 134 0.48 19.88 10.92
CA GLY A 134 0.33 20.90 9.88
C GLY A 134 0.10 22.27 10.50
N HIS A 135 0.78 23.29 9.98
CA HIS A 135 0.53 24.68 10.35
C HIS A 135 0.45 25.55 9.10
N CYS A 136 -0.77 26.02 8.84
CA CYS A 136 -1.14 27.09 7.94
C CYS A 136 -2.05 28.05 8.72
#